data_AF-A0A4D4KCD7-F1
#
_entry.id   AF-A0A4D4KCD7-F1
#
_cell.length_a   1.000
_cell.length_b   1.000
_cell.length_c   1.000
_cell.angle_alpha   90.00
_cell.angle_beta   90.00
_cell.angle_gamma   90.00
#
_symmetry.space_group_name_H-M   'P 1'
#
loop_
_entity.id
_entity.type
_entity.pdbx_description
1 polymer ?
#
loop_
_entity_poly.entity_id
_entity_poly.type
_entity_poly.pdbx_seq_one_letter_code
_entity_poly.pdbx_strand_id
1 'polypeptide(L)'
;MLTTDYVPGAPNWLDLGAADTEAAVAFYGSLMGWRFESAGPEAGGYGFFTLGRETVAAVGPLTEEGARSAWTPYFHTRDAEATARTVEQSGGTVRLAPFDVFEEGRMAQFTDPGGARFAIWQPGRTAGLDAVNDPGTLCWTELHSPDPPRTWPSTARSSAGTPRRCPSPAGRTRC
;
A
#
# COMPACT_ATOMS: atom_id res chain seq x y z
N MET A 1 -3.48 16.64 2.16
CA MET A 1 -2.99 16.12 0.85
C MET A 1 -1.85 15.19 1.19
N LEU A 2 -1.67 14.07 0.48
CA LEU A 2 -0.54 13.16 0.73
C LEU A 2 0.80 13.92 0.57
N THR A 3 1.80 13.61 1.37
CA THR A 3 3.15 14.22 1.28
C THR A 3 4.19 13.13 1.42
N THR A 4 5.41 13.41 0.99
CA THR A 4 6.57 12.52 1.21
C THR A 4 7.12 12.61 2.64
N ASP A 5 6.67 13.59 3.43
CA ASP A 5 6.81 13.59 4.89
C ASP A 5 5.82 12.61 5.54
N TYR A 6 6.17 11.33 5.55
CA TYR A 6 5.28 10.27 6.02
C TYR A 6 5.16 10.24 7.55
N VAL A 7 3.94 10.45 8.05
CA VAL A 7 3.57 10.22 9.44
C VAL A 7 3.01 8.81 9.63
N PRO A 8 3.03 8.23 10.85
CA PRO A 8 2.40 6.93 11.12
C PRO A 8 0.97 6.82 10.59
N GLY A 9 0.73 5.76 9.81
CA GLY A 9 -0.55 5.49 9.14
C GLY A 9 -0.75 6.16 7.79
N ALA A 10 0.16 7.04 7.34
CA ALA A 10 0.11 7.58 5.98
C ALA A 10 0.50 6.50 4.94
N PRO A 11 -0.19 6.40 3.79
CA PRO A 11 0.28 5.58 2.67
C PRO A 11 1.68 6.05 2.25
N ASN A 12 2.67 5.17 2.24
CA ASN A 12 4.05 5.54 1.93
C ASN A 12 4.76 4.65 0.91
N TRP A 13 4.14 3.55 0.51
CA TRP A 13 4.64 2.69 -0.56
C TRP A 13 3.50 2.00 -1.29
N LEU A 14 3.75 1.57 -2.52
CA LEU A 14 2.75 0.96 -3.40
C LEU A 14 3.41 -0.12 -4.27
N ASP A 15 3.11 -1.39 -3.99
CA ASP A 15 3.62 -2.53 -4.77
C ASP A 15 2.54 -3.13 -5.66
N LEU A 16 2.93 -3.49 -6.87
CA LEU A 16 2.19 -4.41 -7.73
C LEU A 16 2.81 -5.80 -7.66
N GLY A 17 2.08 -6.76 -7.11
CA GLY A 17 2.35 -8.17 -7.40
C GLY A 17 1.79 -8.49 -8.79
N ALA A 18 2.60 -8.98 -9.71
CA ALA A 18 2.21 -9.26 -11.09
C ALA A 18 2.52 -10.72 -11.49
N ALA A 19 1.54 -11.40 -12.09
CA ALA A 19 1.75 -12.72 -12.70
C ALA A 19 2.71 -12.64 -13.91
N ASP A 20 2.71 -11.52 -14.61
CA ASP A 20 3.65 -11.19 -15.69
C ASP A 20 4.17 -9.77 -15.44
N THR A 21 5.40 -9.70 -14.91
CA THR A 21 6.03 -8.42 -14.55
C THR A 21 6.41 -7.63 -15.80
N GLU A 22 6.83 -8.29 -16.88
CA GLU A 22 7.22 -7.61 -18.12
C GLU A 22 6.00 -6.95 -18.78
N ALA A 23 4.88 -7.66 -18.86
CA ALA A 23 3.64 -7.10 -19.39
C ALA A 23 3.12 -5.94 -18.53
N ALA A 24 3.23 -6.04 -17.20
CA ALA A 24 2.87 -4.93 -16.30
C ALA A 24 3.76 -3.71 -16.54
N VAL A 25 5.08 -3.90 -16.66
CA VAL A 25 6.03 -2.82 -16.95
C VAL A 25 5.71 -2.14 -18.28
N ALA A 26 5.46 -2.90 -19.34
CA ALA A 26 5.10 -2.34 -20.65
C ALA A 26 3.78 -1.55 -20.59
N PHE A 27 2.78 -2.08 -19.89
CA PHE A 27 1.47 -1.43 -19.73
C PHE A 27 1.58 -0.10 -18.98
N TYR A 28 2.14 -0.10 -17.77
CA TYR A 28 2.25 1.12 -16.97
C TYR A 28 3.26 2.11 -17.54
N GLY A 29 4.31 1.64 -18.22
CA GLY A 29 5.22 2.52 -18.94
C GLY A 29 4.53 3.29 -20.06
N SER A 30 3.67 2.62 -20.85
CA SER A 30 2.88 3.27 -21.90
C SER A 30 1.81 4.21 -21.34
N LEU A 31 1.11 3.80 -20.28
CA LEU A 31 -0.01 4.55 -19.72
C LEU A 31 0.42 5.76 -18.90
N MET A 32 1.46 5.59 -18.07
CA MET A 32 1.86 6.55 -17.04
C MET A 32 3.20 7.25 -17.35
N GLY A 33 3.93 6.80 -18.38
CA GLY A 33 5.28 7.25 -18.65
C GLY A 33 6.32 6.74 -17.64
N TRP A 34 5.98 5.71 -16.87
CA TRP A 34 6.87 5.11 -15.88
C TRP A 34 7.99 4.31 -16.53
N ARG A 35 9.16 4.28 -15.89
CA ARG A 35 10.28 3.43 -16.25
C ARG A 35 10.49 2.36 -15.18
N PHE A 36 10.98 1.21 -15.57
CA PHE A 36 11.32 0.14 -14.64
C PHE A 36 12.81 0.17 -14.33
N GLU A 37 13.15 0.11 -13.06
CA GLU A 37 14.51 0.00 -12.54
C GLU A 37 14.62 -1.22 -11.64
N SER A 38 15.45 -2.19 -12.01
CA SER A 38 15.63 -3.42 -11.22
C SER A 38 16.26 -3.09 -9.87
N ALA A 39 15.74 -3.71 -8.80
CA ALA A 39 16.34 -3.65 -7.46
C ALA A 39 17.59 -4.54 -7.31
N GLY A 40 18.09 -5.10 -8.42
CA GLY A 40 19.26 -5.97 -8.46
C GLY A 40 18.92 -7.45 -8.61
N PRO A 41 19.92 -8.30 -8.92
CA PRO A 41 19.72 -9.71 -9.20
C PRO A 41 19.19 -10.51 -8.01
N GLU A 42 19.50 -10.09 -6.77
CA GLU A 42 19.04 -10.75 -5.54
C GLU A 42 17.58 -10.44 -5.19
N ALA A 43 16.96 -9.45 -5.86
CA ALA A 43 15.59 -9.02 -5.58
C ALA A 43 14.52 -9.92 -6.25
N GLY A 44 14.93 -11.02 -6.90
CA GLY A 44 14.00 -12.02 -7.45
C GLY A 44 13.06 -11.47 -8.52
N GLY A 45 13.50 -10.48 -9.31
CA GLY A 45 12.67 -9.83 -10.33
C GLY A 45 11.85 -8.64 -9.82
N TYR A 46 11.99 -8.28 -8.54
CA TYR A 46 11.44 -7.05 -8.00
C TYR A 46 12.20 -5.81 -8.52
N GLY A 47 11.49 -4.71 -8.68
CA GLY A 47 12.06 -3.43 -9.04
C GLY A 47 11.08 -2.27 -8.89
N PHE A 48 11.55 -1.09 -9.22
CA PHE A 48 10.87 0.17 -8.98
C PHE A 48 10.29 0.71 -10.27
N PHE A 49 9.11 1.31 -10.18
CA PHE A 49 8.60 2.22 -11.19
C PHE A 49 9.06 3.64 -10.87
N THR A 50 9.72 4.28 -11.84
CA THR A 50 10.21 5.64 -11.72
C THR A 50 9.53 6.59 -12.70
N LEU A 51 9.24 7.82 -12.26
CA LEU A 51 8.86 8.94 -13.10
C LEU A 51 9.96 9.98 -13.00
N GLY A 52 10.64 10.27 -14.11
CA GLY A 52 11.87 11.05 -14.03
C GLY A 52 12.94 10.30 -13.22
N ARG A 53 13.32 10.82 -12.05
CA ARG A 53 14.29 10.19 -11.12
C ARG A 53 13.64 9.73 -9.81
N GLU A 54 12.32 9.86 -9.71
CA GLU A 54 11.57 9.65 -8.48
C GLU A 54 10.89 8.28 -8.53
N THR A 55 11.04 7.51 -7.46
CA THR A 55 10.33 6.25 -7.27
C THR A 55 8.87 6.52 -6.92
N VAL A 56 7.96 6.01 -7.74
CA VAL A 56 6.51 6.29 -7.64
C VAL A 56 5.66 5.06 -7.36
N ALA A 57 6.21 3.87 -7.58
CA ALA A 57 5.64 2.58 -7.22
C ALA A 57 6.73 1.50 -7.34
N ALA A 58 6.38 0.25 -7.08
CA ALA A 58 7.22 -0.89 -7.38
C ALA A 58 6.42 -2.08 -7.90
N VAL A 59 7.12 -3.04 -8.46
CA VAL A 59 6.53 -4.24 -9.06
C VAL A 59 7.43 -5.45 -8.84
N GLY A 60 6.81 -6.60 -8.61
CA GLY A 60 7.51 -7.87 -8.55
C GLY A 60 6.60 -9.05 -8.88
N PRO A 61 7.18 -10.26 -8.99
CA PRO A 61 6.41 -11.46 -9.23
C PRO A 61 5.48 -11.79 -8.06
N LEU A 62 4.45 -12.59 -8.32
CA LEU A 62 3.62 -13.16 -7.27
C LEU A 62 4.45 -14.15 -6.43
N THR A 63 4.43 -13.96 -5.11
CA THR A 63 5.20 -14.78 -4.15
C THR A 63 4.34 -15.78 -3.38
N GLU A 64 3.03 -15.58 -3.31
CA GLU A 64 2.08 -16.46 -2.62
C GLU A 64 1.41 -17.42 -3.62
N GLU A 65 1.27 -18.69 -3.23
CA GLU A 65 0.54 -19.68 -4.00
C GLU A 65 -0.93 -19.28 -4.17
N GLY A 66 -1.45 -19.36 -5.40
CA GLY A 66 -2.83 -18.97 -5.72
C GLY A 66 -3.09 -17.46 -5.71
N ALA A 67 -2.07 -16.63 -5.52
CA ALA A 67 -2.22 -15.18 -5.63
C ALA A 67 -2.63 -14.74 -7.03
N ARG A 68 -3.23 -13.55 -7.10
CA ARG A 68 -3.60 -12.87 -8.34
C ARG A 68 -2.90 -11.52 -8.38
N SER A 69 -2.67 -11.00 -9.58
CA SER A 69 -2.09 -9.67 -9.75
C SER A 69 -2.93 -8.61 -9.03
N ALA A 70 -2.30 -7.84 -8.16
CA ALA A 70 -2.98 -6.83 -7.35
C ALA A 70 -2.00 -5.77 -6.84
N TRP A 71 -2.50 -4.54 -6.75
CA TRP A 71 -1.83 -3.46 -6.03
C TRP A 71 -2.01 -3.64 -4.51
N THR A 72 -0.94 -3.46 -3.76
CA THR A 72 -0.93 -3.48 -2.29
C THR A 72 -0.42 -2.14 -1.78
N PRO A 73 -1.25 -1.34 -1.08
CA PRO A 73 -0.79 -0.14 -0.40
C PRO A 73 -0.05 -0.51 0.89
N TYR A 74 1.00 0.23 1.18
CA TYR A 74 1.76 0.15 2.43
C TYR A 74 1.54 1.42 3.24
N PHE A 75 1.45 1.25 4.55
CA PHE A 75 1.31 2.35 5.49
C PHE A 75 2.56 2.51 6.36
N HIS A 76 3.00 3.75 6.55
CA HIS A 76 4.16 4.06 7.36
C HIS A 76 3.93 3.65 8.82
N THR A 77 4.94 3.01 9.43
CA THR A 77 4.97 2.76 10.87
C THR A 77 6.35 3.02 11.45
N ARG A 78 6.39 3.26 12.77
CA ARG A 78 7.65 3.38 13.53
C ARG A 78 8.11 2.07 14.15
N ASP A 79 7.19 1.10 14.30
CA ASP A 79 7.45 -0.19 14.92
C ASP A 79 6.55 -1.25 14.26
N ALA A 80 7.14 -2.03 13.36
CA ALA A 80 6.45 -3.06 12.60
C ALA A 80 5.94 -4.20 13.50
N GLU A 81 6.68 -4.55 14.55
CA GLU A 81 6.31 -5.59 15.51
C GLU A 81 5.11 -5.17 16.36
N ALA A 82 5.12 -3.94 16.88
CA ALA A 82 3.99 -3.39 17.61
C ALA A 82 2.74 -3.24 16.73
N THR A 83 2.95 -2.90 15.45
CA THR A 83 1.85 -2.79 14.49
C THR A 83 1.25 -4.16 14.19
N ALA A 84 2.07 -5.20 13.96
CA ALA A 84 1.59 -6.56 13.76
C ALA A 84 0.76 -7.07 14.96
N ARG A 85 1.25 -6.88 16.19
CA ARG A 85 0.48 -7.22 17.40
C ARG A 85 -0.87 -6.49 17.47
N THR A 86 -0.88 -5.21 17.08
CA THR A 86 -2.10 -4.39 17.06
C THR A 86 -3.11 -4.91 16.05
N VAL A 87 -2.65 -5.34 14.87
CA VAL A 87 -3.51 -5.93 13.83
C VAL A 87 -4.17 -7.21 14.36
N GLU A 88 -3.40 -8.12 14.97
CA GLU A 88 -3.92 -9.37 15.54
C GLU A 88 -4.95 -9.10 16.65
N GLN A 89 -4.62 -8.20 17.58
CA GLN A 89 -5.53 -7.80 18.67
C GLN A 89 -6.82 -7.15 18.16
N SER A 90 -6.78 -6.57 16.96
CA SER A 90 -7.94 -5.97 16.29
C SER A 90 -8.72 -6.97 15.42
N GLY A 91 -8.35 -8.25 15.44
CA GLY A 91 -9.02 -9.33 14.69
C GLY A 91 -8.57 -9.47 13.23
N GLY A 92 -7.50 -8.76 12.84
CA GLY A 92 -6.85 -8.99 11.56
C GLY A 92 -5.89 -10.19 11.59
N THR A 93 -5.44 -10.60 10.41
CA THR A 93 -4.51 -11.72 10.22
C THR A 93 -3.16 -11.21 9.75
N VAL A 94 -2.08 -11.70 10.36
CA VAL A 94 -0.71 -11.54 9.85
C VAL A 94 -0.46 -12.58 8.76
N ARG A 95 -0.35 -12.11 7.52
CA ARG A 95 -0.04 -12.97 6.36
C ARG A 95 1.46 -13.19 6.21
N LEU A 96 2.23 -12.12 6.46
CA LEU A 96 3.68 -12.14 6.46
C LEU A 96 4.15 -11.36 7.69
N ALA A 97 4.81 -12.06 8.61
CA ALA A 97 5.33 -11.47 9.84
C ALA A 97 6.40 -10.41 9.55
N PRO A 98 6.60 -9.41 10.42
CA PRO A 98 7.61 -8.38 10.22
C PRO A 98 9.00 -8.93 9.95
N PHE A 99 9.62 -8.56 8.83
CA PHE A 99 10.98 -8.95 8.47
C PHE A 99 11.72 -7.81 7.76
N ASP A 100 13.05 -7.83 7.88
CA ASP A 100 13.92 -6.81 7.31
C ASP A 100 14.09 -7.05 5.80
N VAL A 101 13.95 -5.97 5.02
CA VAL A 101 14.24 -5.93 3.59
C VAL A 101 15.62 -5.28 3.44
N PHE A 102 16.65 -6.10 3.59
CA PHE A 102 18.05 -5.65 3.64
C PHE A 102 18.21 -4.48 4.62
N GLU A 103 18.80 -3.37 4.18
CA GLU A 103 18.91 -2.11 4.93
C GLU A 103 17.81 -1.10 4.58
N GLU A 104 16.92 -1.43 3.64
CA GLU A 104 15.94 -0.49 3.10
C GLU A 104 14.83 -0.18 4.09
N GLY A 105 14.45 -1.16 4.89
CA GLY A 105 13.45 -1.02 5.93
C GLY A 105 12.90 -2.36 6.37
N ARG A 106 11.76 -2.32 7.03
CA ARG A 106 11.06 -3.51 7.53
C ARG A 106 9.62 -3.48 7.06
N MET A 107 9.11 -4.63 6.62
CA MET A 107 7.72 -4.74 6.18
C MET A 107 6.99 -5.91 6.83
N ALA A 108 5.66 -5.83 6.77
CA ALA A 108 4.76 -6.93 7.10
C ALA A 108 3.50 -6.81 6.23
N GLN A 109 2.79 -7.92 6.03
CA GLN A 109 1.54 -7.94 5.26
C GLN A 109 0.40 -8.52 6.08
N PHE A 110 -0.78 -7.94 5.90
CA PHE A 110 -1.95 -8.20 6.72
C PHE A 110 -3.20 -8.42 5.87
N THR A 111 -4.23 -8.98 6.53
CA THR A 111 -5.62 -8.96 6.08
C THR A 111 -6.48 -8.43 7.22
N ASP A 112 -7.32 -7.43 6.98
CA ASP A 112 -8.26 -6.92 7.99
C ASP A 112 -9.47 -7.86 8.19
N PRO A 113 -10.32 -7.64 9.22
CA PRO A 113 -11.50 -8.48 9.46
C PRO A 113 -12.56 -8.46 8.34
N GLY A 114 -12.48 -7.49 7.42
CA GLY A 114 -13.31 -7.37 6.22
C GLY A 114 -12.71 -8.04 4.98
N GLY A 115 -11.50 -8.60 5.08
CA GLY A 115 -10.80 -9.25 3.98
C GLY A 115 -9.88 -8.33 3.17
N ALA A 116 -9.76 -7.05 3.53
CA ALA A 116 -8.89 -6.12 2.82
C ALA A 116 -7.42 -6.42 3.11
N ARG A 117 -6.61 -6.51 2.06
CA ARG A 117 -5.17 -6.76 2.15
C ARG A 117 -4.41 -5.45 2.11
N PHE A 118 -3.47 -5.30 3.02
CA PHE A 118 -2.57 -4.15 3.09
C PHE A 118 -1.22 -4.56 3.69
N ALA A 119 -0.26 -3.66 3.62
CA ALA A 119 1.05 -3.86 4.21
C ALA A 119 1.48 -2.64 5.02
N ILE A 120 2.59 -2.78 5.73
CA ILE A 120 3.26 -1.69 6.43
C ILE A 120 4.71 -1.58 5.99
N TRP A 121 5.23 -0.36 6.10
CA TRP A 121 6.64 -0.08 5.90
C TRP A 121 7.17 0.71 7.08
N GLN A 122 8.16 0.15 7.78
CA GLN A 122 9.00 0.86 8.73
C GLN A 122 10.28 1.26 8.02
N PRO A 123 10.52 2.58 7.80
CA PRO A 123 11.68 3.02 7.04
C PRO A 123 13.03 2.63 7.65
N GLY A 124 13.94 2.18 6.79
CA GLY A 124 15.38 2.16 6.98
C GLY A 124 16.02 3.21 6.08
N ARG A 125 16.77 2.79 5.06
CA ARG A 125 17.32 3.68 4.02
C ARG A 125 16.26 4.23 3.05
N THR A 126 15.17 3.50 2.85
CA THR A 126 14.05 3.93 2.01
C THR A 126 12.92 4.47 2.88
N ALA A 127 12.64 5.77 2.75
CA ALA A 127 11.59 6.46 3.51
C ALA A 127 10.16 6.09 3.04
N GLY A 128 10.01 5.87 1.74
CA GLY A 128 8.76 5.67 1.03
C GLY A 128 8.92 6.12 -0.42
N LEU A 129 7.80 6.42 -1.10
CA LEU A 129 7.82 6.97 -2.46
C LEU A 129 8.49 8.35 -2.48
N ASP A 130 9.18 8.67 -3.57
CA ASP A 130 9.86 9.95 -3.76
C ASP A 130 8.90 11.05 -4.24
N ALA A 131 7.76 10.67 -4.85
CA ALA A 131 6.75 11.62 -5.33
C ALA A 131 5.32 11.11 -5.13
N VAL A 132 4.43 12.03 -4.74
CA VAL A 132 3.01 11.81 -4.49
C VAL A 132 2.20 13.07 -4.85
N ASN A 133 0.93 12.89 -5.23
CA ASN A 133 -0.01 13.91 -5.71
C ASN A 133 0.33 14.68 -6.99
N ASP A 134 1.51 14.51 -7.56
CA ASP A 134 1.80 14.98 -8.90
C ASP A 134 1.12 14.09 -9.95
N PRO A 135 0.82 14.60 -11.17
CA PRO A 135 0.27 13.77 -12.24
C PRO A 135 1.13 12.52 -12.49
N GLY A 136 0.48 11.37 -12.51
CA GLY A 136 1.16 10.09 -12.70
C GLY A 136 1.74 9.48 -11.43
N THR A 137 1.43 10.01 -10.24
CA THR A 137 1.88 9.49 -8.94
C THR A 137 0.70 9.10 -8.04
N LEU A 138 0.98 8.44 -6.91
CA LEU A 138 -0.05 8.10 -5.93
C LEU A 138 -0.67 9.37 -5.33
N CYS A 139 -1.99 9.51 -5.43
CA CYS A 139 -2.72 10.65 -4.86
C CYS A 139 -3.78 10.24 -3.81
N TRP A 140 -4.29 9.01 -3.88
CA TRP A 140 -5.36 8.53 -3.01
C TRP A 140 -5.33 7.02 -2.87
N THR A 141 -5.67 6.54 -1.67
CA THR A 141 -5.95 5.12 -1.39
C THR A 141 -7.35 5.02 -0.80
N GLU A 142 -8.19 4.14 -1.36
CA GLU A 142 -9.56 3.97 -0.91
C GLU A 142 -9.82 2.53 -0.48
N LEU A 143 -10.44 2.37 0.70
CA LEU A 143 -10.98 1.09 1.14
C LEU A 143 -12.45 1.01 0.76
N HIS A 144 -12.78 0.16 -0.21
CA HIS A 144 -14.17 -0.19 -0.50
C HIS A 144 -14.60 -1.37 0.38
N SER A 145 -15.46 -1.11 1.36
CA SER A 145 -16.00 -2.12 2.28
C SER A 145 -17.52 -2.08 2.31
N PRO A 146 -18.22 -3.24 2.26
CA PRO A 146 -19.67 -3.30 2.42
C PRO A 146 -20.13 -2.98 3.85
N ASP A 147 -19.24 -3.01 4.84
CA ASP A 147 -19.54 -2.77 6.26
C ASP A 147 -18.46 -1.90 6.93
N PRO A 148 -18.44 -0.58 6.65
CA PRO A 148 -17.38 0.33 7.13
C PRO A 148 -17.27 0.51 8.66
N PRO A 149 -18.31 0.36 9.49
CA PRO A 149 -18.17 0.40 10.95
C PRO A 149 -17.34 -0.74 11.55
N ARG A 150 -17.28 -1.91 10.89
CA ARG A 150 -16.60 -3.11 11.40
C ARG A 150 -15.09 -3.12 11.10
N THR A 151 -14.67 -2.41 10.06
CA THR A 151 -13.26 -2.37 9.60
C THR A 151 -12.40 -1.35 10.35
N TRP A 152 -12.97 -0.58 11.30
CA TRP A 152 -12.24 0.42 12.08
C TRP A 152 -12.54 0.29 13.59
N PRO A 153 -11.59 -0.16 14.42
CA PRO A 153 -11.80 -0.19 15.86
C PRO A 153 -11.93 1.25 16.39
N SER A 154 -12.96 1.47 17.22
CA SER A 154 -13.36 2.77 17.76
C SER A 154 -12.27 3.53 18.55
N THR A 155 -11.16 2.85 18.87
CA THR A 155 -9.99 3.33 19.60
C THR A 155 -8.96 4.07 18.74
N ALA A 156 -8.98 3.94 17.40
CA ALA A 156 -8.06 4.64 16.50
C ALA A 156 -8.43 6.13 16.27
N ARG A 157 -9.27 6.71 17.14
CA ARG A 157 -9.81 8.07 17.02
C ARG A 157 -8.81 9.18 17.36
N SER A 158 -7.61 8.84 17.87
CA SER A 158 -6.66 9.83 18.38
C SER A 158 -5.59 10.28 17.37
N SER A 159 -5.39 9.59 16.24
CA SER A 159 -4.29 9.92 15.31
C SER A 159 -4.67 10.05 13.83
N ALA A 160 -5.78 9.45 13.38
CA ALA A 160 -6.27 9.61 12.01
C ALA A 160 -7.47 10.56 11.99
N GLY A 161 -7.41 11.59 11.15
CA GLY A 161 -8.45 12.61 11.02
C GLY A 161 -9.85 12.02 10.78
N THR A 162 -10.87 12.79 11.14
CA THR A 162 -12.29 12.38 11.07
C THR A 162 -12.65 11.83 9.68
N PRO A 163 -13.26 10.63 9.58
CA PRO A 163 -13.76 10.11 8.32
C PRO A 163 -14.73 11.11 7.69
N ARG A 164 -14.38 11.63 6.51
CA ARG A 164 -15.34 12.42 5.72
C ARG A 164 -16.27 11.42 5.03
N ARG A 165 -17.52 11.34 5.51
CA ARG A 165 -18.56 10.59 4.80
C ARG A 165 -18.89 11.34 3.51
N CYS A 166 -18.88 10.64 2.37
CA CYS A 166 -19.60 11.13 1.20
C CYS A 166 -21.07 11.31 1.59
N PRO A 167 -21.70 12.45 1.27
CA PRO A 167 -23.14 12.59 1.44
C PRO A 167 -23.85 11.52 0.60
N SER A 168 -24.76 10.77 1.23
CA SER A 168 -25.62 9.83 0.52
C SER A 168 -26.44 10.60 -0.52
N PRO A 169 -26.57 10.12 -1.77
CA PRO A 169 -27.49 10.72 -2.71
C PRO A 169 -28.91 10.53 -2.14
N ALA A 170 -29.50 11.62 -1.65
CA ALA A 170 -30.89 11.63 -1.23
C ALA A 170 -31.77 11.08 -2.37
N GLY A 171 -32.67 10.17 -2.01
CA GLY A 171 -33.36 9.25 -2.91
C GLY A 171 -33.96 9.89 -4.15
N ARG A 172 -33.69 9.27 -5.30
CA ARG A 172 -34.57 9.37 -6.47
C ARG A 172 -35.67 8.33 -6.30
N THR A 173 -36.78 8.74 -5.71
CA THR A 173 -38.04 8.01 -5.85
C THR A 173 -38.50 8.14 -7.30
N ARG A 174 -38.80 7.00 -7.93
CA ARG A 174 -39.42 6.92 -9.25
C ARG A 174 -40.77 7.64 -9.27
N CYS A 175 -41.04 8.39 -10.33
CA CYS A 175 -42.30 8.39 -11.07
C CYS A 175 -41.95 8.20 -12.55
#